data_AF-A0A3S4HTC6-F1
#
_entry.id   AF-A0A3S4HTC6-F1
#
_cell.length_a   1.000
_cell.length_b   1.000
_cell.length_c   1.000
_cell.angle_alpha   90.00
_cell.angle_beta   90.00
_cell.angle_gamma   90.00
#
_symmetry.space_group_name_H-M   'P 1'
#
loop_
_entity.id
_entity.type
_entity.pdbx_description
1 polymer ?
#
loop_
_entity_poly.entity_id
_entity_poly.type
_entity_poly.pdbx_seq_one_letter_code
_entity_poly.pdbx_strand_id
1 'polypeptide(L)' 'MTLFADGKEYRQAALPVAVADTVGCGDTAMGSWMTYVLHHPQTTAPDLLRFVATAAACTARQHGSYAPTLGEVTKMLT' A
#
# COMPACT_ATOMS: atom_id res chain seq x y z
N MET A 1 -1.46 7.93 4.62
CA MET A 1 -1.37 6.96 5.73
C MET A 1 -0.25 7.34 6.66
N THR A 2 -0.42 7.03 7.94
CA THR A 2 0.54 7.33 9.02
C THR A 2 0.86 6.04 9.76
N LEU A 3 2.15 5.74 9.94
CA LEU A 3 2.65 4.62 10.74
C LEU A 3 3.37 5.16 11.97
N PHE A 4 3.03 4.63 13.13
CA PHE A 4 3.72 4.89 14.40
C PHE A 4 4.59 3.67 14.74
N ALA A 5 5.91 3.87 14.80
CA ALA A 5 6.87 2.80 15.08
C ALA A 5 8.10 3.39 15.79
N ASP A 6 8.61 2.70 16.81
CA ASP A 6 9.81 3.09 17.59
C ASP A 6 9.77 4.54 18.11
N GLY A 7 8.60 4.98 18.60
CA GLY A 7 8.38 6.34 19.08
C GLY A 7 8.45 7.42 17.97
N LYS A 8 8.46 7.03 16.70
CA LYS A 8 8.49 7.92 15.53
C LYS A 8 7.19 7.82 14.74
N GLU A 9 6.89 8.89 14.03
CA GLU A 9 5.79 8.97 13.08
C GLU A 9 6.34 9.03 11.65
N TYR A 10 5.83 8.14 10.80
CA TYR A 10 6.15 8.10 9.38
C TYR A 10 4.89 8.39 8.57
N ARG A 11 4.98 9.26 7.57
CA ARG A 11 3.86 9.66 6.73
C ARG A 11 4.12 9.33 5.27
N GLN A 12 3.12 8.76 4.63
CA GLN A 12 3.06 8.57 3.18
C GLN A 12 1.73 9.13 2.68
N ALA A 13 1.80 10.14 1.81
CA ALA A 13 0.62 10.65 1.13
C ALA A 13 0.01 9.58 0.21
N ALA A 14 -1.28 9.68 -0.06
CA ALA A 14 -1.90 8.88 -1.11
C ALA A 14 -1.26 9.21 -2.47
N LEU A 15 -1.11 8.21 -3.33
CA LEU A 15 -0.60 8.42 -4.68
C LEU A 15 -1.71 9.01 -5.56
N PRO A 16 -1.42 10.03 -6.38
CA PRO A 16 -2.40 10.59 -7.29
C PRO A 16 -2.68 9.60 -8.42
N VAL A 17 -3.90 9.05 -8.45
CA VAL A 17 -4.39 8.13 -9.50
C VAL A 17 -5.77 8.54 -9.96
N ALA A 18 -6.15 8.12 -11.18
CA ALA A 18 -7.54 8.16 -11.60
C ALA A 18 -8.33 7.13 -10.77
N VAL A 19 -9.09 7.62 -9.79
CA VAL A 19 -9.90 6.78 -8.89
C VAL A 19 -11.16 6.31 -9.60
N ALA A 20 -11.34 4.99 -9.67
CA ALA A 20 -12.58 4.37 -10.13
C ALA A 20 -13.53 4.08 -8.96
N ASP A 21 -13.01 3.51 -7.87
CA ASP A 21 -13.72 3.15 -6.64
C ASP A 21 -12.71 3.10 -5.48
N THR A 22 -13.15 3.16 -4.23
CA THR A 22 -12.29 3.01 -3.04
C THR A 22 -12.59 1.77 -2.21
N VAL A 23 -13.62 1.00 -2.57
CA VAL A 23 -13.94 -0.28 -1.92
C VAL A 23 -12.71 -1.20 -1.95
N GLY A 24 -12.41 -1.85 -0.82
CA GLY A 24 -11.26 -2.74 -0.67
C GLY A 24 -9.89 -2.06 -0.52
N CYS A 25 -9.78 -0.73 -0.59
CA CYS A 25 -8.49 -0.04 -0.40
C CYS A 25 -7.92 -0.25 1.02
N GLY A 26 -8.79 -0.28 2.04
CA GLY A 26 -8.40 -0.54 3.43
C GLY A 26 -7.89 -1.97 3.65
N ASP A 27 -8.61 -2.96 3.13
CA ASP A 27 -8.21 -4.37 3.19
C ASP A 27 -6.91 -4.60 2.41
N THR A 28 -6.77 -3.97 1.24
CA THR A 28 -5.53 -4.00 0.47
C THR A 28 -4.39 -3.39 1.26
N ALA A 29 -4.60 -2.26 1.94
CA ALA A 29 -3.56 -1.64 2.74
C ALA A 29 -3.09 -2.57 3.88
N MET A 30 -4.02 -3.19 4.61
CA MET A 30 -3.66 -4.13 5.68
C MET A 30 -3.03 -5.42 5.14
N GLY A 31 -3.60 -6.00 4.09
CA GLY A 31 -3.10 -7.22 3.45
C GLY A 31 -1.68 -7.03 2.90
N SER A 32 -1.46 -5.96 2.14
CA SER A 32 -0.14 -5.63 1.60
C SER A 32 0.87 -5.31 2.71
N TRP A 33 0.46 -4.67 3.81
CA TRP A 33 1.32 -4.44 4.97
C TRP A 33 1.81 -5.78 5.56
N MET A 34 0.88 -6.69 5.89
CA MET A 34 1.21 -8.01 6.44
C MET A 34 2.11 -8.82 5.50
N THR A 35 1.74 -8.91 4.22
CA THR A 35 2.53 -9.64 3.21
C THR A 35 3.93 -9.04 3.11
N TYR A 36 4.06 -7.72 3.04
CA TYR A 36 5.35 -7.08 2.86
C TYR A 36 6.27 -7.28 4.08
N VAL A 37 5.78 -7.14 5.31
CA VAL A 37 6.62 -7.37 6.50
C VAL A 37 7.04 -8.84 6.67
N LEU A 38 6.20 -9.79 6.27
CA LEU A 38 6.53 -11.23 6.31
C LEU A 38 7.63 -11.59 5.32
N HIS A 39 7.62 -10.99 4.12
CA HIS A 39 8.64 -11.23 3.09
C HIS A 39 9.89 -10.35 3.24
N HIS A 40 9.79 -9.21 3.92
CA HIS A 40 10.86 -8.24 4.09
C HIS A 40 11.02 -7.83 5.56
N PRO A 41 11.42 -8.74 6.46
CA PRO A 41 11.48 -8.47 7.89
C PRO A 41 12.49 -7.38 8.30
N GLN A 42 13.41 -7.02 7.39
CA GLN A 42 14.42 -5.96 7.60
C GLN A 42 14.08 -4.66 6.84
N THR A 43 12.85 -4.52 6.35
CA THR A 43 12.46 -3.32 5.59
C THR A 43 12.39 -2.07 6.46
N THR A 44 12.43 -0.90 5.83
CA THR A 44 12.26 0.38 6.52
C THR A 44 10.79 0.80 6.55
N ALA A 45 10.39 1.56 7.57
CA ALA A 45 9.04 2.13 7.65
C ALA A 45 8.64 2.96 6.40
N PRO A 46 9.52 3.82 5.83
CA PRO A 46 9.23 4.50 4.57
C PRO A 46 8.99 3.57 3.37
N ASP A 47 9.78 2.50 3.21
CA ASP A 47 9.64 1.57 2.08
C ASP A 47 8.36 0.74 2.18
N LEU A 48 8.05 0.25 3.39
CA LEU A 48 6.78 -0.39 3.71
C LEU A 48 5.60 0.53 3.39
N LEU A 49 5.62 1.78 3.87
CA LEU A 49 4.54 2.73 3.63
C LEU A 49 4.36 3.04 2.14
N ARG A 50 5.45 3.21 1.38
CA ARG A 50 5.38 3.40 -0.08
C ARG A 50 4.76 2.20 -0.78
N PHE A 51 5.15 0.99 -0.41
CA PHE A 51 4.57 -0.24 -0.97
C PHE A 51 3.06 -0.33 -0.70
N VAL A 52 2.66 -0.13 0.56
CA VAL A 52 1.25 -0.22 0.99
C VAL A 52 0.39 0.86 0.32
N ALA A 53 0.88 2.09 0.24
CA ALA A 53 0.18 3.17 -0.45
C ALA A 53 0.04 2.90 -1.95
N THR A 54 1.06 2.30 -2.57
CA THR A 54 1.01 1.91 -3.98
C THR A 54 0.00 0.78 -4.21
N ALA A 55 -0.04 -0.23 -3.34
CA ALA A 55 -1.03 -1.29 -3.41
C ALA A 55 -2.45 -0.76 -3.30
N ALA A 56 -2.73 0.11 -2.32
CA ALA A 56 -4.03 0.76 -2.19
C ALA A 56 -4.39 1.61 -3.42
N ALA A 57 -3.40 2.27 -4.05
CA ALA A 57 -3.62 3.03 -5.28
C ALA A 57 -3.91 2.14 -6.50
N CYS A 58 -3.33 0.93 -6.57
CA CYS A 58 -3.72 -0.07 -7.57
C CYS A 58 -5.18 -0.48 -7.41
N THR A 59 -5.63 -0.73 -6.18
CA THR A 59 -7.04 -1.05 -5.88
C THR A 59 -7.96 0.10 -6.23
N ALA A 60 -7.57 1.34 -5.90
CA ALA A 60 -8.39 2.53 -6.17
C ALA A 60 -8.69 2.76 -7.66
N ARG A 61 -7.92 2.14 -8.56
CA ARG A 61 -8.09 2.20 -10.02
C ARG A 61 -9.08 1.15 -10.56
N GLN A 62 -9.62 0.29 -9.71
CA GLN A 62 -10.54 -0.80 -10.07
C GLN A 62 -11.86 -0.66 -9.30
N HIS A 63 -12.93 -1.28 -9.79
CA HIS A 63 -14.24 -1.30 -9.12
C HIS A 63 -14.34 -2.46 -8.13
N GLY A 64 -15.03 -2.26 -7.00
CA GLY A 64 -15.24 -3.30 -5.99
C GLY A 64 -13.98 -3.67 -5.22
N SER A 65 -14.03 -4.77 -4.46
CA SER A 65 -12.93 -5.22 -3.58
C SER A 65 -11.80 -5.92 -4.33
N TYR A 66 -11.26 -5.26 -5.34
CA TYR A 66 -10.18 -5.78 -6.17
C TYR A 66 -8.90 -6.00 -5.33
N ALA A 67 -8.26 -7.16 -5.50
CA ALA A 67 -6.99 -7.49 -4.87
C ALA A 67 -5.86 -7.41 -5.90
N PRO A 68 -4.97 -6.40 -5.85
CA PRO A 68 -3.92 -6.22 -6.84
C PRO A 68 -2.83 -7.29 -6.70
N THR A 69 -2.23 -7.65 -7.83
CA THR A 69 -1.08 -8.57 -7.87
C THR A 69 0.22 -7.85 -7.48
N LEU A 70 1.21 -8.61 -6.99
CA LEU A 70 2.54 -8.05 -6.71
C LEU A 70 3.17 -7.38 -7.93
N GLY A 71 2.94 -7.92 -9.14
CA GLY A 71 3.45 -7.36 -10.39
C GLY A 71 2.88 -5.98 -10.71
N GLU A 72 1.58 -5.77 -10.45
CA GLU A 72 0.93 -4.47 -10.64
C GLU A 72 1.44 -3.43 -9.64
N VAL A 73 1.60 -3.82 -8.37
CA VAL A 73 2.16 -2.94 -7.33
C VAL A 73 3.60 -2.55 -7.68
N THR A 74 4.44 -3.53 -8.04
CA THR A 74 5.85 -3.29 -8.38
C THR A 74 5.99 -2.41 -9.61
N LYS A 75 5.14 -2.60 -10.63
CA LYS A 75 5.13 -1.75 -11.84
C LYS A 75 4.76 -0.29 -11.54
N MET A 76 3.99 -0.04 -10.50
CA MET A 76 3.57 1.31 -10.10
C MET A 76 4.52 1.95 -9.07
N LEU A 77 5.30 1.14 -8.37
CA LEU A 77 6.22 1.60 -7.32
C LEU A 77 7.48 2.31 -7.86
N THR A 78 7.82 2.08 -9.13
CA THR A 78 8.93 2.74 -9.86
C THR A 78 8.61 4.17 -10.23
#